data_AF-I3YS62-F1
#
_entry.id   AF-I3YS62-F1
#
_cell.length_a   1.000
_cell.length_b   1.000
_cell.length_c   1.000
_cell.angle_alpha   90.00
_cell.angle_beta   90.00
_cell.angle_gamma   90.00
#
_symmetry.space_group_name_H-M   'P 1'
#
loop_
_entity.id
_entity.type
_entity.pdbx_description
1 polymer ?
#
loop_
_entity_poly.entity_id
_entity_poly.type
_entity_poly.pdbx_seq_one_letter_code
_entity_poly.pdbx_strand_id
1 'polypeptide(L)' 'MKDEIKKSLLDIKISIESIFEYIQDVDTLEKYQNNKLIRRAVEREIEIIGEATNRIF' A
#
# COMPACT_ATOMS: atom_id res chain seq x y z
N MET A 1 -0.67 -9.44 21.36
CA MET A 1 -1.45 -10.35 20.48
C MET A 1 -2.69 -9.69 19.86
N LYS A 2 -3.82 -9.48 20.56
CA LYS A 2 -5.03 -8.89 19.91
C LYS A 2 -4.82 -7.48 19.36
N ASP A 3 -4.12 -6.63 20.10
CA ASP A 3 -3.89 -5.25 19.69
C ASP A 3 -2.81 -5.11 18.59
N GLU A 4 -1.87 -6.06 18.53
CA GLU A 4 -0.88 -6.13 17.45
C GLU A 4 -1.53 -6.54 16.13
N ILE A 5 -2.45 -7.51 16.15
CA ILE A 5 -3.23 -7.89 14.96
C ILE A 5 -4.08 -6.70 14.51
N LYS A 6 -4.75 -6.00 15.41
CA LYS A 6 -5.53 -4.80 15.07
C LYS A 6 -4.64 -3.71 14.46
N LYS A 7 -3.46 -3.47 15.02
CA LYS A 7 -2.49 -2.52 14.46
C LYS A 7 -2.06 -2.93 13.05
N SER A 8 -1.68 -4.19 12.84
CA SER A 8 -1.30 -4.68 11.51
C SER A 8 -2.45 -4.55 10.49
N LEU A 9 -3.70 -4.83 10.90
CA LEU A 9 -4.87 -4.63 10.04
C LEU A 9 -5.12 -3.15 9.72
N LEU A 10 -4.86 -2.24 10.68
CA LEU A 10 -4.95 -0.80 10.45
C LEU A 10 -3.86 -0.33 9.49
N ASP A 11 -2.62 -0.80 9.65
CA ASP A 11 -1.51 -0.49 8.73
C ASP A 11 -1.86 -0.94 7.30
N ILE A 12 -2.42 -2.15 7.13
CA ILE A 12 -2.89 -2.66 5.83
C ILE A 12 -3.99 -1.77 5.25
N LYS A 13 -4.99 -1.40 6.06
CA LYS A 13 -6.10 -0.54 5.62
C LYS A 13 -5.59 0.81 5.11
N ILE A 14 -4.73 1.47 5.89
CA ILE A 14 -4.15 2.76 5.54
C ILE A 14 -3.33 2.63 4.25
N SER A 15 -2.53 1.57 4.12
CA SER A 15 -1.69 1.36 2.93
C SER A 15 -2.54 1.18 1.66
N ILE A 16 -3.65 0.45 1.76
CA ILE A 16 -4.61 0.30 0.65
C ILE A 16 -5.22 1.65 0.27
N GLU A 17 -5.65 2.44 1.26
CA GLU A 17 -6.20 3.78 1.04
C GLU A 17 -5.17 4.71 0.36
N SER A 18 -3.92 4.70 0.81
CA SER A 18 -2.80 5.44 0.19
C SER A 18 -2.56 5.03 -1.26
N ILE A 19 -2.58 3.73 -1.57
CA ILE A 19 -2.43 3.25 -2.96
C ILE A 19 -3.52 3.83 -3.85
N PHE A 20 -4.78 3.80 -3.41
CA PHE A 20 -5.90 4.38 -4.16
C PHE A 20 -5.75 5.89 -4.36
N GLU A 21 -5.24 6.61 -3.36
CA GLU A 21 -4.95 8.04 -3.46
C GLU A 21 -3.83 8.33 -4.47
N TYR A 22 -2.75 7.53 -4.49
CA TYR A 22 -1.63 7.73 -5.42
C TYR A 22 -2.02 7.49 -6.88
N ILE A 23 -2.91 6.54 -7.14
CA ILE A 23 -3.33 6.18 -8.49
C ILE A 23 -4.59 6.93 -8.96
N GLN A 24 -5.18 7.81 -8.12
CA GLN A 24 -6.47 8.47 -8.43
C GLN A 24 -6.43 9.26 -9.75
N ASP A 25 -5.29 9.90 -10.05
CA ASP A 25 -5.08 10.69 -11.27
C ASP A 25 -4.36 9.90 -12.38
N VAL A 26 -4.20 8.59 -12.19
CA VAL A 26 -3.51 7.69 -13.11
C VAL A 26 -4.53 6.84 -13.86
N ASP A 27 -5.06 7.40 -14.93
CA ASP A 27 -6.12 6.81 -15.76
C ASP A 27 -5.66 5.71 -16.73
N THR A 28 -4.35 5.53 -16.88
CA THR A 28 -3.76 4.62 -17.87
C THR A 28 -2.52 3.92 -17.31
N LEU A 29 -2.32 2.67 -17.73
CA LEU A 29 -1.14 1.89 -17.36
C LEU A 29 0.16 2.57 -17.82
N GLU A 30 0.16 3.23 -18.98
CA GLU A 30 1.33 3.95 -19.49
C GLU A 30 1.72 5.12 -18.56
N LYS A 31 0.75 5.94 -18.11
CA LYS A 31 1.02 7.01 -17.13
C LYS A 31 1.56 6.44 -15.82
N TYR A 32 1.01 5.32 -15.35
CA TYR A 32 1.53 4.62 -14.17
C TYR A 32 2.99 4.19 -14.37
N GLN A 33 3.27 3.51 -15.48
CA GLN A 33 4.60 2.97 -15.78
C GLN A 33 5.67 4.06 -15.92
N ASN A 34 5.29 5.20 -16.51
CA ASN A 34 6.15 6.35 -16.75
C ASN A 34 6.30 7.26 -15.51
N ASN A 35 5.45 7.12 -14.48
CA ASN A 35 5.56 7.90 -13.25
C ASN A 35 6.33 7.11 -12.16
N LYS A 36 7.65 7.35 -12.11
CA LYS A 36 8.56 6.72 -11.15
C LYS A 36 8.19 6.98 -9.68
N LEU A 37 7.63 8.14 -9.36
CA LEU A 37 7.27 8.50 -7.99
C LEU A 37 6.07 7.68 -7.52
N ILE A 38 5.01 7.63 -8.32
CA ILE A 38 3.80 6.84 -8.01
C ILE A 38 4.14 5.37 -7.88
N ARG A 39 4.96 4.83 -8.79
CA ARG A 39 5.39 3.42 -8.71
C ARG A 39 6.12 3.10 -7.39
N ARG A 40 7.07 3.94 -6.99
CA ARG A 40 7.81 3.75 -5.73
C ARG A 40 6.91 3.88 -4.51
N ALA A 41 5.95 4.80 -4.55
CA ALA A 41 4.98 4.97 -3.48
C ALA A 41 4.11 3.70 -3.34
N VAL A 42 3.56 3.19 -4.45
CA VAL A 42 2.78 1.94 -4.46
C VAL A 42 3.62 0.72 -4.04
N GLU A 43 4.86 0.60 -4.52
CA GLU A 43 5.79 -0.47 -4.14
C GLU A 43 6.05 -0.47 -2.62
N ARG A 44 6.20 0.72 -2.00
CA ARG A 44 6.39 0.84 -0.55
C ARG A 44 5.14 0.45 0.24
N GLU A 45 3.96 0.89 -0.18
CA GLU A 45 2.72 0.50 0.51
C GLU A 45 2.47 -1.02 0.41
N ILE A 46 2.82 -1.65 -0.72
CA ILE A 46 2.77 -3.12 -0.86
C ILE A 46 3.76 -3.81 0.09
N GLU A 47 4.97 -3.25 0.27
CA GLU A 47 5.94 -3.75 1.24
C GLU A 47 5.39 -3.69 2.68
N ILE A 48 4.78 -2.57 3.07
CA ILE A 48 4.14 -2.40 4.38
C ILE A 48 3.03 -3.44 4.59
N ILE A 49 2.18 -3.66 3.58
CA ILE A 49 1.14 -4.70 3.61
C ILE A 49 1.76 -6.08 3.80
N GLY A 50 2.84 -6.40 3.08
CA GLY A 50 3.57 -7.66 3.20
C GLY A 50 4.15 -7.86 4.61
N GLU A 51 4.80 -6.84 5.16
CA GLU A 51 5.32 -6.86 6.53
C GLU A 51 4.20 -7.06 7.56
N ALA A 52 3.09 -6.34 7.43
CA ALA A 52 1.94 -6.45 8.32
C ALA A 52 1.27 -7.83 8.23
N THR A 53 1.18 -8.40 7.02
CA THR A 53 0.66 -9.75 6.78
C THR A 53 1.54 -10.80 7.45
N ASN A 54 2.86 -10.71 7.31
CA ASN A 54 3.82 -11.60 7.99
C ASN A 54 3.80 -11.49 9.53
N ARG A 55 3.26 -10.40 10.09
CA ARG A 55 3.05 -10.27 11.54
C ARG A 55 1.76 -10.96 12.01
N ILE A 56 0.80 -11.16 11.11
CA ILE A 56 -0.51 -11.77 11.41
C ILE A 56 -0.45 -13.30 11.29
N PHE A 57 0.24 -13.81 10.27
CA PHE A 57 0.33 -15.22 9.92
C PHE A 57 1.70 -15.80 10.26
#